data_AF-A0A6B3H0G9-F1
#
_entry.id   AF-A0A6B3H0G9-F1
#
_cell.length_a   1.000
_cell.length_b   1.000
_cell.length_c   1.000
_cell.angle_alpha   90.00
_cell.angle_beta   90.00
_cell.angle_gamma   90.00
#
_symmetry.space_group_name_H-M   'P 1'
#
loop_
_entity.id
_entity.type
_entity.pdbx_description
1 polymer ?
#
loop_
_entity_poly.entity_id
_entity_poly.type
_entity_poly.pdbx_seq_one_letter_code
_entity_poly.pdbx_strand_id
1 'polypeptide(L)' 'NEDGAHKVSADVFQGLNDVGFSLAPGAVTYWVGEAMQGTDYQDLDETPEAVASTTKALAANAVHLARLLSDRPYPAS' A
#
# COMPACT_ATOMS: atom_id res chain seq x y z
N ASN A 1 -1.21 -2.08 -17.35
CA ASN A 1 -0.87 -3.01 -16.25
C ASN A 1 -0.83 -2.24 -14.93
N GLU A 2 -0.15 -1.09 -14.87
CA GLU A 2 -0.16 -0.15 -13.72
C GLU A 2 -1.58 0.34 -13.32
N ASP A 3 -2.45 0.55 -14.31
CA ASP A 3 -3.83 1.01 -14.13
C ASP A 3 -4.70 0.09 -13.24
N GLY A 4 -4.43 -1.23 -13.26
CA GLY A 4 -5.15 -2.19 -12.43
C GLY A 4 -4.85 -2.06 -10.94
N ALA A 5 -3.57 -1.91 -10.60
CA ALA A 5 -3.15 -1.81 -9.20
C ALA A 5 -3.66 -0.51 -8.56
N HIS A 6 -3.59 0.61 -9.28
CA HIS A 6 -4.10 1.88 -8.79
C HIS A 6 -5.63 1.87 -8.63
N LYS A 7 -6.37 1.29 -9.57
CA LYS A 7 -7.82 1.19 -9.47
C LYS A 7 -8.26 0.35 -8.27
N VAL A 8 -7.69 -0.85 -8.10
CA VAL A 8 -7.99 -1.73 -6.96
C VAL A 8 -7.66 -1.03 -5.65
N SER A 9 -6.51 -0.36 -5.59
CA SER A 9 -6.10 0.39 -4.39
C SER A 9 -7.12 1.49 -4.04
N ALA A 10 -7.58 2.25 -5.04
CA ALA A 10 -8.58 3.30 -4.82
C ALA A 10 -9.89 2.75 -4.24
N ASP A 11 -10.39 1.63 -4.78
CA ASP A 11 -11.63 1.01 -4.31
C ASP A 11 -11.49 0.49 -2.87
N VAL A 12 -10.38 -0.19 -2.57
CA VAL A 12 -10.10 -0.71 -1.23
C VAL A 12 -9.90 0.44 -0.23
N PHE A 13 -9.18 1.49 -0.63
CA PHE A 13 -8.95 2.67 0.21
C PHE A 13 -10.24 3.39 0.57
N GLN A 14 -11.15 3.55 -0.38
CA GLN A 14 -12.48 4.10 -0.10
C GLN A 14 -13.22 3.25 0.94
N GLY A 15 -13.29 1.93 0.75
CA GLY A 15 -13.96 1.03 1.68
C GLY A 15 -13.33 1.00 3.08
N LEU A 16 -12.00 1.04 3.16
CA LEU A 16 -11.27 1.12 4.44
C LEU A 16 -11.57 2.43 5.17
N ASN A 17 -11.56 3.54 4.45
CA ASN A 17 -11.88 4.85 5.01
C ASN A 17 -13.33 4.88 5.53
N ASP A 18 -14.28 4.30 4.80
CA ASP A 18 -15.70 4.27 5.18
C ASP A 18 -15.96 3.51 6.49
N VAL A 19 -15.10 2.55 6.85
CA VAL A 19 -15.19 1.81 8.12
C VAL A 19 -14.23 2.30 9.19
N GLY A 20 -13.60 3.47 8.98
CA GLY A 20 -12.85 4.18 10.01
C GLY A 20 -11.34 3.92 10.05
N PHE A 21 -10.75 3.28 9.03
CA PHE A 21 -9.30 3.23 8.92
C PHE A 21 -8.74 4.57 8.43
N SER A 22 -7.57 4.93 8.95
CA SER A 22 -6.76 6.02 8.42
C SER A 22 -5.70 5.47 7.47
N LEU A 23 -5.46 6.16 6.36
CA LEU A 23 -4.48 5.77 5.35
C LEU A 23 -3.27 6.71 5.40
N ALA A 24 -2.07 6.12 5.50
CA ALA A 24 -0.83 6.88 5.43
C ALA A 24 -0.48 7.26 3.97
N PRO A 25 0.36 8.28 3.74
CA PRO A 25 0.92 8.51 2.41
C PRO A 25 1.66 7.27 1.91
N GLY A 26 1.40 6.86 0.67
CA GLY A 26 2.00 5.63 0.11
C GLY A 26 1.51 4.35 0.80
N ALA A 27 0.25 4.29 1.26
CA ALA A 27 -0.34 3.12 1.92
C ALA A 27 -0.53 1.88 1.02
N VAL A 28 -0.03 1.90 -0.22
CA VAL A 28 -0.01 0.73 -1.09
C VAL A 28 1.33 0.62 -1.82
N THR A 29 1.78 -0.62 -1.95
CA THR A 29 2.90 -1.04 -2.77
C THR A 29 2.41 -2.18 -3.64
N TYR A 30 2.92 -2.28 -4.87
CA TYR A 30 2.56 -3.35 -5.78
C TYR A 30 3.72 -3.63 -6.72
N TRP A 31 3.70 -4.82 -7.29
CA TRP A 31 4.54 -5.17 -8.42
C TRP A 31 3.65 -5.43 -9.62
N VAL A 32 4.16 -5.10 -10.81
CA VAL A 32 3.48 -5.36 -12.05
C VAL A 32 4.50 -5.83 -13.08
N GLY A 33 4.26 -7.02 -13.64
CA GLY A 33 5.11 -7.59 -14.67
C GLY A 33 4.95 -6.88 -16.02
N GLU A 34 5.88 -7.17 -16.92
CA GLU A 34 5.82 -6.71 -18.31
C GLU A 34 4.51 -7.13 -18.99
N ALA A 35 3.95 -6.24 -19.81
CA ALA A 35 2.69 -6.52 -20.47
C ALA A 35 2.79 -7.77 -21.36
N MET A 36 1.78 -8.64 -21.30
CA MET A 36 1.72 -9.90 -22.06
C MET A 36 2.79 -10.94 -21.70
N GLN A 37 3.54 -10.74 -20.61
CA GLN A 37 4.43 -11.77 -20.04
C GLN A 37 3.71 -12.52 -18.91
N GLY A 38 4.08 -13.78 -18.69
CA GLY A 38 3.44 -14.69 -17.72
C GLY A 38 4.21 -14.90 -16.43
N THR A 39 5.21 -14.08 -16.14
CA THR A 39 6.00 -14.19 -14.91
C THR A 39 5.20 -13.67 -13.72
N ASP A 40 5.01 -14.52 -12.71
CA ASP A 40 4.44 -14.09 -11.43
C ASP A 40 5.52 -13.54 -10.51
N TYR A 41 5.13 -12.65 -9.59
CA TYR A 41 6.05 -12.06 -8.61
C TYR A 41 6.81 -13.11 -7.78
N GLN A 42 6.15 -14.23 -7.46
CA GLN A 42 6.73 -15.32 -6.68
C GLN A 42 7.85 -16.08 -7.41
N ASP A 43 7.89 -15.96 -8.74
CA ASP A 43 8.88 -16.64 -9.58
C ASP A 43 10.14 -15.77 -9.81
N LEU A 44 10.18 -14.56 -9.24
CA LEU A 44 11.36 -13.71 -9.30
C LEU A 44 12.44 -14.22 -8.34
N ASP A 45 13.68 -14.27 -8.81
CA ASP A 45 14.84 -14.68 -7.99
C ASP A 45 15.08 -13.74 -6.80
N GLU A 46 14.73 -12.45 -6.96
CA GLU A 46 14.81 -11.44 -5.92
C GLU A 46 13.67 -10.43 -6.01
N THR A 47 13.38 -9.77 -4.89
CA THR A 47 12.41 -8.66 -4.87
C THR A 47 12.99 -7.48 -5.65
N PRO A 48 12.28 -6.93 -6.66
CA PRO A 48 12.74 -5.75 -7.37
C PRO A 48 12.97 -4.57 -6.43
N GLU A 49 14.07 -3.84 -6.62
CA GLU A 49 14.47 -2.73 -5.73
C GLU A 49 13.37 -1.69 -5.55
N ALA A 50 12.63 -1.37 -6.61
CA ALA A 50 11.51 -0.44 -6.55
C ALA A 50 10.43 -0.91 -5.58
N VAL A 51 10.04 -2.19 -5.63
CA VAL A 51 9.04 -2.80 -4.74
C VAL A 51 9.56 -2.83 -3.31
N ALA A 52 10.83 -3.21 -3.10
CA ALA A 52 11.44 -3.21 -1.77
C ALA A 52 11.44 -1.80 -1.16
N SER A 53 11.81 -0.79 -1.95
CA SER A 53 11.87 0.61 -1.53
C SER A 53 10.50 1.16 -1.17
N THR A 54 9.49 0.97 -2.03
CA THR A 54 8.12 1.42 -1.77
C THR A 54 7.49 0.69 -0.58
N THR A 55 7.77 -0.61 -0.43
CA THR A 55 7.30 -1.40 0.73
C THR A 55 7.92 -0.89 2.03
N LYS A 56 9.21 -0.56 2.02
CA LYS A 56 9.89 0.04 3.19
C LYS A 56 9.31 1.39 3.55
N ALA A 57 9.04 2.25 2.57
CA ALA A 57 8.43 3.56 2.78
C ALA A 57 6.99 3.43 3.32
N LEU A 58 6.20 2.52 2.76
CA LEU A 58 4.84 2.20 3.24
C LEU A 58 4.88 1.79 4.71
N ALA A 59 5.74 0.84 5.07
CA ALA A 59 5.85 0.36 6.45
C ALA A 59 6.23 1.49 7.42
N ALA A 60 7.18 2.35 7.03
CA ALA A 60 7.60 3.49 7.84
C ALA A 60 6.43 4.49 8.07
N ASN A 61 5.70 4.83 7.01
CA ASN A 61 4.58 5.77 7.08
C ASN A 61 3.39 5.20 7.86
N ALA A 62 3.07 3.92 7.67
CA ALA A 62 2.00 3.24 8.39
C ALA A 62 2.31 3.16 9.89
N VAL A 63 3.54 2.79 10.26
CA VAL A 63 3.96 2.76 11.67
C VAL A 63 3.94 4.16 12.28
N HIS A 64 4.35 5.18 11.53
CA HIS A 64 4.28 6.57 12.00
C HIS A 64 2.84 7.00 12.26
N LEU A 65 1.93 6.75 11.33
CA LEU A 65 0.51 7.06 11.48
C LEU A 65 -0.14 6.30 12.64
N ALA A 66 0.15 5.00 12.78
CA ALA A 66 -0.37 4.19 13.87
C ALA A 66 0.06 4.71 15.24
N ARG A 67 1.34 5.11 15.39
CA ARG A 67 1.84 5.73 16.62
C ARG A 67 1.14 7.07 16.88
N LEU A 68 1.03 7.92 15.86
CA LEU A 68 0.36 9.21 15.99
C LEU A 68 -1.09 9.06 16.48
N LEU A 69 -1.85 8.13 15.89
CA LEU A 69 -3.25 7.90 16.26
C LEU A 69 -3.40 7.17 17.60
N SER A 70 -2.42 6.37 18.00
CA SER A 70 -2.37 5.79 19.34
C SER A 70 -2.16 6.86 20.42
N ASP A 71 -1.29 7.84 20.16
CA ASP A 71 -0.98 8.92 21.10
C ASP A 71 -2.05 10.02 21.10
N ARG A 72 -2.63 10.28 19.92
CA ARG A 72 -3.61 11.35 19.66
C ARG A 72 -4.75 10.79 18.81
N PRO A 73 -5.66 10.01 19.42
CA PRO A 73 -6.78 9.42 18.69
C PRO A 73 -7.71 10.51 18.16
N TYR A 74 -8.52 10.15 17.17
CA TYR A 74 -9.64 11.01 16.78
C TYR A 74 -10.54 11.29 18.00
N PRO A 75 -11.12 12.49 18.10
CA PRO A 75 -12.09 12.78 19.14
C PRO A 75 -13.25 11.78 19.11
N ALA A 76 -13.78 11.44 20.28
CA ALA A 76 -15.09 10.80 20.33
C ALA A 76 -16.12 11.75 19.69
N SER A 77 -16.91 11.22 18.76
CA SER A 77 -18.06 11.90 18.16
C SER A 77 -19.15 12.17 19.17
#